data_AF-A0A668ARQ8-F1
#
_entry.id   AF-A0A668ARQ8-F1
#
_cell.length_a   1.000
_cell.length_b   1.000
_cell.length_c   1.000
_cell.angle_alpha   90.00
_cell.angle_beta   90.00
_cell.angle_gamma   90.00
#
_symmetry.space_group_name_H-M   'P 1'
#
loop_
_entity.id
_entity.type
_entity.pdbx_description
1 polymer ?
#
loop_
_entity_poly.entity_id
_entity_poly.type
_entity_poly.pdbx_seq_one_letter_code
_entity_poly.pdbx_strand_id
1 'polypeptide(L)'
;MDERLVRAKIPTELEKVLGVESQPKSKAEAFVQAFLQSSTRQDTNSLNTHKAVILGYARPKKKKSQNSKKARGLNARQKREMKVFQIKPEHQRYELFLPLHNLWRQYIIDLCNGLKPSSNPQLVQQKLLKADFHGAIITVVRSKCPSYVGTTGILVQEFKHVFKIITKEDRLKVIPKRNSVFAVEINGFVSYIYGSKFEQRASERSAKKFKVKGTIDL
;
A
#
# COMPACT_ATOMS: atom_id res chain seq x y z
N MET A 1 24.28 -11.36 -55.66
CA MET A 1 23.07 -10.82 -54.99
C MET A 1 23.54 -9.71 -54.07
N ASP A 2 23.18 -8.45 -54.36
CA ASP A 2 23.58 -7.31 -53.53
C ASP A 2 22.75 -7.29 -52.23
N GLU A 3 23.35 -7.79 -51.16
CA GLU A 3 22.75 -7.79 -49.83
C GLU A 3 22.67 -6.35 -49.29
N ARG A 4 21.45 -5.82 -49.16
CA ARG A 4 21.19 -4.48 -48.59
C ARG A 4 21.63 -4.43 -47.13
N LEU A 5 22.74 -3.72 -46.87
CA LEU A 5 23.18 -3.35 -45.53
C LEU A 5 22.08 -2.53 -44.84
N VAL A 6 21.46 -3.05 -43.79
CA VAL A 6 20.50 -2.30 -42.96
C VAL A 6 21.29 -1.30 -42.11
N ARG A 7 21.62 -0.15 -42.69
CA ARG A 7 22.14 1.00 -41.94
C ARG A 7 20.95 1.69 -41.29
N ALA A 8 20.86 1.63 -39.96
CA ALA A 8 19.94 2.52 -39.24
C ALA A 8 20.40 3.96 -39.47
N LYS A 9 19.53 4.81 -40.05
CA LYS A 9 19.80 6.24 -40.14
C LYS A 9 19.73 6.83 -38.73
N ILE A 10 20.68 7.70 -38.41
CA ILE A 10 20.60 8.49 -37.18
C ILE A 10 19.33 9.36 -37.29
N PRO A 11 18.49 9.43 -36.26
CA PRO A 11 17.37 10.35 -36.23
C PRO A 11 17.85 11.79 -36.45
N THR A 12 17.22 12.52 -37.37
CA THR A 12 17.61 13.88 -37.79
C THR A 12 17.65 14.90 -36.62
N GLU A 13 16.89 14.66 -35.55
CA GLU A 13 16.94 15.46 -34.33
C GLU A 13 18.28 15.35 -33.60
N LEU A 14 18.89 14.15 -33.59
CA LEU A 14 20.16 13.89 -32.92
C LEU A 14 21.35 14.41 -33.72
N GLU A 15 21.25 14.48 -35.05
CA GLU A 15 22.32 14.99 -35.93
C GLU A 15 22.65 16.46 -35.61
N LYS A 16 21.62 17.29 -35.38
CA LYS A 16 21.80 18.71 -35.01
C LYS A 16 22.39 18.89 -33.61
N VAL A 17 22.00 18.04 -32.66
CA VAL A 17 22.47 18.13 -31.27
C VAL A 17 23.92 17.67 -31.14
N LEU A 18 24.30 16.63 -31.90
CA LEU A 18 25.64 16.05 -31.84
C LEU A 18 26.65 16.74 -32.77
N GLY A 19 26.20 17.63 -33.67
CA GLY A 19 27.07 18.32 -34.62
C GLY A 19 27.75 17.36 -35.60
N VAL A 20 27.13 16.22 -35.90
CA VAL A 20 27.73 15.15 -36.70
C VAL A 20 27.29 15.30 -38.15
N GLU A 21 28.23 15.62 -39.03
CA GLU A 21 28.01 15.60 -40.48
C GLU A 21 28.30 14.21 -41.06
N SER A 22 27.42 13.72 -41.94
CA SER A 22 27.62 12.45 -42.63
C SER A 22 28.80 12.54 -43.60
N GLN A 23 29.89 11.83 -43.30
CA GLN A 23 31.04 11.74 -44.20
C GLN A 23 30.75 10.85 -45.41
N PRO A 24 31.37 11.10 -46.59
CA PRO A 24 31.28 10.22 -47.74
C PRO A 24 31.91 8.85 -47.41
N LYS A 25 31.34 7.78 -48.00
CA LYS A 25 31.72 6.38 -47.70
C LYS A 25 33.24 6.13 -47.77
N SER A 26 33.91 6.67 -48.79
CA SER A 26 35.36 6.53 -48.99
C SER A 26 36.19 7.16 -47.85
N LYS A 27 35.81 8.34 -47.35
CA LYS A 27 36.51 8.98 -46.21
C LYS A 27 36.30 8.18 -44.92
N ALA A 28 35.10 7.65 -44.71
CA ALA A 28 34.79 6.83 -43.54
C ALA A 28 35.58 5.51 -43.55
N GLU A 29 35.69 4.85 -44.71
CA GLU A 29 36.49 3.63 -44.87
C GLU A 29 37.97 3.88 -44.62
N ALA A 30 38.54 4.94 -45.19
CA ALA A 30 39.93 5.33 -44.96
C ALA A 30 40.22 5.66 -43.49
N PHE A 31 39.32 6.37 -42.82
CA PHE A 31 39.44 6.68 -41.39
C PHE A 31 39.40 5.41 -40.54
N VAL A 32 38.46 4.50 -40.79
CA VAL A 32 38.35 3.23 -40.06
C VAL A 32 39.60 2.38 -40.28
N GLN A 33 40.12 2.30 -41.50
CA GLN A 33 41.37 1.58 -41.78
C GLN A 33 42.55 2.17 -41.01
N ALA A 34 42.75 3.49 -41.07
CA ALA A 34 43.83 4.16 -40.36
C ALA A 34 43.73 3.97 -38.83
N PHE A 35 42.52 4.08 -38.27
CA PHE A 35 42.29 3.88 -36.84
C PHE A 35 42.55 2.43 -36.39
N LEU A 36 42.15 1.44 -37.19
CA LEU A 36 42.40 0.03 -36.88
C LEU A 36 43.89 -0.30 -36.92
N GLN A 37 44.61 0.27 -37.90
CA GLN A 37 46.07 0.16 -38.01
C GLN A 37 46.80 0.81 -36.82
N SER A 38 46.32 1.95 -36.32
CA SER A 38 46.94 2.63 -35.17
C SER A 38 46.62 1.98 -33.82
N SER A 39 45.44 1.37 -33.70
CA SER A 39 44.91 0.91 -32.40
C SER A 39 45.12 -0.58 -32.15
N THR A 40 45.43 -1.37 -33.17
CA THR A 40 45.52 -2.83 -33.08
C THR A 40 46.85 -3.33 -33.61
N ARG A 41 47.51 -4.24 -32.88
CA ARG A 41 48.80 -4.85 -33.28
C ARG A 41 48.65 -6.11 -34.16
N GLN A 42 47.44 -6.39 -34.65
CA GLN A 42 47.11 -7.61 -35.40
C GLN A 42 46.79 -7.30 -36.87
N ASP A 43 46.97 -8.28 -37.75
CA ASP A 43 46.66 -8.18 -39.17
C ASP A 43 45.17 -7.86 -39.40
N THR A 44 44.90 -6.63 -39.81
CA THR A 44 43.54 -6.10 -40.02
C THR A 44 42.77 -6.81 -41.13
N ASN A 45 43.46 -7.51 -42.03
CA ASN A 45 42.84 -8.18 -43.18
C ASN A 45 42.06 -9.43 -42.78
N SER A 46 42.46 -10.15 -41.71
CA SER A 46 41.75 -11.36 -41.26
C SER A 46 40.48 -11.02 -40.47
N LEU A 47 40.52 -9.96 -39.65
CA LEU A 47 39.41 -9.54 -38.78
C LEU A 47 38.22 -8.95 -39.57
N ASN A 48 38.47 -8.33 -40.72
CA ASN A 48 37.44 -7.67 -41.54
C ASN A 48 36.71 -8.61 -42.52
N THR A 49 37.08 -9.89 -42.57
CA THR A 49 36.37 -10.89 -43.40
C THR A 49 35.05 -11.34 -42.79
N HIS A 50 34.92 -11.25 -41.46
CA HIS A 50 33.75 -11.73 -40.75
C HIS A 50 32.73 -10.60 -40.53
N LYS A 51 31.60 -10.65 -41.25
CA LYS A 51 30.45 -9.76 -40.99
C LYS A 51 29.85 -10.09 -39.61
N ALA A 52 29.87 -9.14 -38.68
CA ALA A 52 29.18 -9.29 -37.40
C ALA A 52 27.66 -9.28 -37.60
N VAL A 53 27.02 -10.44 -37.45
CA VAL A 53 25.56 -10.57 -37.46
C VAL A 53 25.04 -10.27 -36.05
N ILE A 54 24.45 -9.09 -35.86
CA ILE A 54 23.77 -8.74 -34.61
C ILE A 54 22.40 -9.45 -34.59
N LEU A 55 22.35 -10.64 -34.00
CA LEU A 55 21.09 -11.33 -33.71
C LEU A 55 20.36 -10.58 -32.58
N GLY A 56 19.52 -9.61 -32.95
CA GLY A 56 18.66 -8.90 -32.01
C GLY A 56 17.71 -9.89 -31.33
N TYR A 57 17.97 -10.21 -30.06
CA TYR A 57 17.08 -11.05 -29.25
C TYR A 57 15.81 -10.26 -28.89
N ALA A 58 14.84 -10.22 -29.80
CA ALA A 58 13.53 -9.63 -29.54
C ALA A 58 12.67 -10.64 -28.77
N ARG A 59 12.55 -10.46 -27.44
CA ARG A 59 11.58 -11.23 -26.65
C ARG A 59 10.16 -10.98 -27.19
N PRO A 60 9.42 -12.00 -27.64
CA PRO A 60 8.05 -11.81 -28.05
C PRO A 60 7.25 -11.29 -26.85
N LYS A 61 6.64 -10.11 -26.99
CA LYS A 61 5.73 -9.56 -25.97
C LYS A 61 4.56 -10.54 -25.85
N LYS A 62 4.51 -11.30 -24.75
CA LYS A 62 3.35 -12.15 -24.41
C LYS A 62 2.10 -11.30 -24.57
N LYS A 63 1.19 -11.69 -25.48
CA LYS A 63 -0.15 -11.12 -25.56
C LYS A 63 -0.76 -11.31 -24.17
N LYS A 64 -0.96 -10.20 -23.44
CA LYS A 64 -1.65 -10.25 -22.15
C LYS A 64 -2.98 -10.95 -22.41
N SER A 65 -3.19 -12.12 -21.81
CA SER A 65 -4.51 -12.74 -21.78
C SER A 65 -5.49 -11.64 -21.38
N GLN A 66 -6.58 -11.52 -22.14
CA GLN A 66 -7.73 -10.74 -21.72
C GLN A 66 -8.23 -11.41 -20.44
N ASN A 67 -7.61 -11.07 -19.31
CA ASN A 67 -8.04 -11.52 -18.00
C ASN A 67 -9.52 -11.19 -17.95
N SER A 68 -10.35 -12.22 -17.77
CA SER A 68 -11.79 -12.06 -17.61
C SER A 68 -12.00 -10.85 -16.71
N LYS A 69 -12.76 -9.86 -17.19
CA LYS A 69 -13.01 -8.62 -16.45
C LYS A 69 -13.72 -9.03 -15.17
N LYS A 70 -12.96 -9.36 -14.12
CA LYS A 70 -13.50 -9.61 -12.78
C LYS A 70 -14.45 -8.45 -12.52
N ALA A 71 -15.68 -8.77 -12.11
CA ALA A 71 -16.73 -7.79 -11.88
C ALA A 71 -16.11 -6.61 -11.15
N ARG A 72 -15.99 -5.49 -11.85
CA ARG A 72 -15.33 -4.31 -11.32
C ARG A 72 -16.29 -3.79 -10.26
N GLY A 73 -15.99 -4.09 -9.00
CA GLY A 73 -16.82 -3.68 -7.88
C GLY A 73 -17.07 -2.16 -7.91
N LEU A 74 -18.09 -1.72 -7.18
CA LEU A 74 -18.52 -0.32 -7.17
C LEU A 74 -17.35 0.64 -7.01
N ASN A 75 -17.29 1.64 -7.90
CA ASN A 75 -16.31 2.72 -7.83
C ASN A 75 -16.51 3.56 -6.55
N ALA A 76 -15.48 4.24 -6.08
CA ALA A 76 -15.55 5.13 -4.91
C ALA A 76 -16.61 6.23 -5.06
N ARG A 77 -16.85 6.72 -6.29
CA ARG A 77 -17.94 7.67 -6.60
C ARG A 77 -19.31 7.02 -6.37
N GLN A 78 -19.53 5.84 -6.93
CA GLN A 78 -20.78 5.08 -6.78
C GLN A 78 -21.06 4.71 -5.32
N LYS A 79 -20.04 4.31 -4.55
CA LYS A 79 -20.20 4.03 -3.11
C LYS A 79 -20.60 5.24 -2.28
N ARG A 80 -20.15 6.44 -2.67
CA ARG A 80 -20.52 7.71 -2.02
C ARG A 80 -21.96 8.11 -2.34
N GLU A 81 -22.34 7.97 -3.61
CA GLU A 81 -23.69 8.23 -4.09
C GLU A 81 -24.72 7.31 -3.42
N MET A 82 -24.40 6.00 -3.35
CA MET A 82 -25.20 4.99 -2.67
C MET A 82 -25.14 5.06 -1.14
N LYS A 83 -24.35 5.98 -0.57
CA LYS A 83 -24.18 6.16 0.89
C LYS A 83 -23.93 4.85 1.64
N VAL A 84 -23.18 3.92 1.04
CA VAL A 84 -23.01 2.52 1.53
C VAL A 84 -22.54 2.43 2.98
N PHE A 85 -21.78 3.43 3.44
CA PHE A 85 -21.21 3.47 4.79
C PHE A 85 -21.99 4.36 5.77
N GLN A 86 -23.11 4.95 5.35
CA GLN A 86 -23.98 5.72 6.23
C GLN A 86 -25.02 4.77 6.84
N ILE A 87 -25.06 4.75 8.17
CA ILE A 87 -26.06 4.01 8.91
C ILE A 87 -27.29 4.91 8.99
N LYS A 88 -28.45 4.41 8.55
CA LYS A 88 -29.71 5.15 8.66
C LYS A 88 -29.96 5.55 10.13
N PRO A 89 -30.51 6.74 10.40
CA PRO A 89 -30.73 7.20 11.77
C PRO A 89 -31.60 6.23 12.59
N GLU A 90 -32.55 5.54 11.96
CA GLU A 90 -33.39 4.50 12.57
C GLU A 90 -32.60 3.36 13.22
N HIS A 91 -31.41 3.05 12.68
CA HIS A 91 -30.56 1.97 13.16
C HIS A 91 -29.40 2.47 14.04
N GLN A 92 -29.40 3.76 14.43
CA GLN A 92 -28.39 4.34 15.33
C GLN A 92 -28.80 4.21 16.80
N ARG A 93 -29.47 3.13 17.18
CA ARG A 93 -29.78 2.84 18.58
C ARG A 93 -28.66 2.03 19.21
N TYR A 94 -28.15 2.49 20.35
CA TYR A 94 -27.09 1.85 21.11
C TYR A 94 -27.43 0.40 21.47
N GLU A 95 -28.68 0.17 21.86
CA GLU A 95 -29.18 -1.16 22.24
C GLU A 95 -29.03 -2.21 21.14
N LEU A 96 -29.19 -1.82 19.87
CA LEU A 96 -29.02 -2.72 18.72
C LEU A 96 -27.58 -3.24 18.59
N PHE A 97 -26.61 -2.51 19.14
CA PHE A 97 -25.19 -2.86 19.09
C PHE A 97 -24.71 -3.61 20.35
N LEU A 98 -25.57 -3.80 21.38
CA LEU A 98 -25.21 -4.59 22.56
C LEU A 98 -24.90 -6.06 22.24
N PRO A 99 -25.68 -6.77 21.40
CA PRO A 99 -25.33 -8.13 21.00
C PRO A 99 -23.97 -8.20 20.30
N LEU A 100 -23.64 -7.18 19.50
CA LEU A 100 -22.34 -7.07 18.84
C LEU A 100 -21.20 -6.94 19.86
N HIS A 101 -21.40 -6.16 20.92
CA HIS A 101 -20.44 -6.07 22.01
C HIS A 101 -20.24 -7.40 22.74
N ASN A 102 -21.32 -8.14 23.03
CA ASN A 102 -21.24 -9.44 23.67
C ASN A 102 -20.47 -10.46 22.82
N LEU A 103 -20.73 -10.47 21.51
CA LEU A 103 -19.99 -11.31 20.57
C LEU A 103 -18.50 -10.94 20.55
N TRP A 104 -18.19 -9.65 20.50
CA TRP A 104 -16.80 -9.18 20.53
C TRP A 104 -16.08 -9.55 21.84
N ARG A 105 -16.78 -9.47 22.98
CA ARG A 105 -16.25 -9.87 24.29
C ARG A 105 -15.86 -11.34 24.30
N GLN A 106 -16.74 -12.23 23.83
CA GLN A 106 -16.45 -13.66 23.71
C GLN A 106 -15.26 -13.92 22.78
N TYR A 107 -15.27 -13.29 21.59
CA TYR A 107 -14.18 -13.39 20.63
C TYR A 107 -12.80 -13.04 21.23
N ILE A 108 -12.69 -11.93 21.97
CA ILE A 108 -11.40 -11.56 22.57
C ILE A 108 -11.00 -12.50 23.70
N ILE A 109 -11.94 -12.96 24.51
CA ILE A 109 -11.68 -13.94 25.58
C ILE A 109 -11.09 -15.22 24.97
N ASP A 110 -11.71 -15.72 23.91
CA ASP A 110 -11.25 -16.91 23.19
C ASP A 110 -9.89 -16.67 22.52
N LEU A 111 -9.71 -15.51 21.88
CA LEU A 111 -8.45 -15.13 21.23
C LEU A 111 -7.30 -15.09 22.25
N CYS A 112 -7.55 -14.60 23.46
CA CYS A 112 -6.54 -14.48 24.51
C CYS A 112 -6.41 -15.72 25.39
N ASN A 113 -7.07 -16.83 25.05
CA ASN A 113 -7.08 -18.11 25.78
C ASN A 113 -7.59 -17.99 27.23
N GLY A 114 -8.62 -17.17 27.44
CA GLY A 114 -9.09 -16.78 28.77
C GLY A 114 -8.10 -15.79 29.37
N LEU A 115 -8.41 -14.49 29.25
CA LEU A 115 -7.67 -13.39 29.89
C LEU A 115 -7.57 -13.64 31.40
N LYS A 116 -6.48 -14.27 31.83
CA LYS A 116 -6.17 -14.53 33.24
C LYS A 116 -5.15 -13.49 33.71
N PRO A 117 -5.13 -13.12 35.00
CA PRO A 117 -4.12 -12.21 35.55
C PRO A 117 -2.68 -12.66 35.32
N SER A 118 -2.44 -13.96 35.16
CA SER A 118 -1.12 -14.55 34.87
C SER A 118 -0.74 -14.55 33.39
N SER A 119 -1.61 -14.09 32.48
CA SER A 119 -1.33 -14.07 31.05
C SER A 119 -0.22 -13.08 30.71
N ASN A 120 0.71 -13.48 29.82
CA ASN A 120 1.82 -12.63 29.40
C ASN A 120 1.29 -11.39 28.63
N PRO A 121 1.53 -10.16 29.13
CA PRO A 121 1.00 -8.94 28.52
C PRO A 121 1.53 -8.69 27.10
N GLN A 122 2.77 -9.07 26.79
CA GLN A 122 3.34 -8.94 25.44
C GLN A 122 2.60 -9.82 24.43
N LEU A 123 2.23 -11.05 24.82
CA LEU A 123 1.49 -11.94 23.93
C LEU A 123 0.08 -11.40 23.66
N VAL A 124 -0.60 -10.93 24.71
CA VAL A 124 -1.92 -10.30 24.59
C VAL A 124 -1.85 -9.06 23.69
N GLN A 125 -0.83 -8.21 23.87
CA GLN A 125 -0.61 -7.05 23.02
C GLN A 125 -0.45 -7.43 21.54
N GLN A 126 0.34 -8.46 21.22
CA GLN A 126 0.54 -8.92 19.84
C GLN A 126 -0.75 -9.45 19.21
N LYS A 127 -1.58 -10.14 19.99
CA LYS A 127 -2.90 -10.63 19.55
C LYS A 127 -3.85 -9.47 19.31
N LEU A 128 -3.99 -8.55 20.27
CA LEU A 128 -4.82 -7.35 20.16
C LEU A 128 -4.43 -6.46 18.97
N LEU A 129 -3.14 -6.37 18.66
CA LEU A 129 -2.65 -5.60 17.51
C LEU A 129 -3.20 -6.11 16.17
N LYS A 130 -3.56 -7.39 16.05
CA LYS A 130 -4.13 -7.97 14.82
C LYS A 130 -5.63 -8.23 14.90
N ALA A 131 -6.19 -8.19 16.11
CA ALA A 131 -7.59 -8.46 16.37
C ALA A 131 -8.52 -7.41 15.74
N ASP A 132 -9.78 -7.78 15.57
CA ASP A 132 -10.85 -6.85 15.23
C ASP A 132 -11.39 -6.13 16.47
N PHE A 133 -11.73 -4.85 16.33
CA PHE A 133 -12.29 -4.01 17.40
C PHE A 133 -13.75 -3.59 17.15
N HIS A 134 -14.37 -4.08 16.08
CA HIS A 134 -15.79 -3.84 15.82
C HIS A 134 -16.62 -4.45 16.96
N GLY A 135 -17.43 -3.65 17.65
CA GLY A 135 -18.14 -4.05 18.86
C GLY A 135 -17.40 -3.78 20.17
N ALA A 136 -16.15 -3.32 20.13
CA ALA A 136 -15.41 -2.94 21.33
C ALA A 136 -16.01 -1.68 21.96
N ILE A 137 -16.14 -1.66 23.28
CA ILE A 137 -16.39 -0.41 24.01
C ILE A 137 -15.06 0.33 24.12
N ILE A 138 -15.03 1.55 23.58
CA ILE A 138 -13.84 2.39 23.58
C ILE A 138 -14.11 3.72 24.28
N THR A 139 -13.12 4.18 25.03
CA THR A 139 -13.14 5.45 25.76
C THR A 139 -11.98 6.31 25.30
N VAL A 140 -12.23 7.57 24.93
CA VAL A 140 -11.16 8.51 24.61
C VAL A 140 -10.54 9.03 25.90
N VAL A 141 -9.32 8.61 26.20
CA VAL A 141 -8.62 9.01 27.43
C VAL A 141 -7.82 10.29 27.22
N ARG A 142 -7.17 10.41 26.06
CA ARG A 142 -6.42 11.61 25.68
C ARG A 142 -6.67 11.92 24.22
N SER A 143 -6.77 13.19 23.89
CA SER A 143 -6.80 13.65 22.51
C SER A 143 -6.26 15.07 22.46
N LYS A 144 -5.66 15.45 21.32
CA LYS A 144 -5.28 16.85 21.07
C LYS A 144 -6.45 17.82 21.18
N CYS A 145 -7.67 17.34 20.91
CA CYS A 145 -8.89 18.13 21.08
C CYS A 145 -9.59 17.72 22.38
N PRO A 146 -9.71 18.62 23.38
CA PRO A 146 -10.34 18.32 24.67
C PRO A 146 -11.80 17.85 24.53
N SER A 147 -12.52 18.33 23.51
CA SER A 147 -13.94 17.97 23.28
C SER A 147 -14.17 16.48 23.02
N TYR A 148 -13.16 15.73 22.57
CA TYR A 148 -13.29 14.28 22.38
C TYR A 148 -13.02 13.49 23.66
N VAL A 149 -12.25 14.05 24.60
CA VAL A 149 -11.84 13.36 25.83
C VAL A 149 -13.07 13.01 26.67
N GLY A 150 -13.09 11.80 27.22
CA GLY A 150 -14.21 11.27 28.01
C GLY A 150 -15.35 10.70 27.17
N THR A 151 -15.30 10.79 25.85
CA THR A 151 -16.34 10.15 25.00
C THR A 151 -16.20 8.62 25.07
N THR A 152 -17.29 7.96 25.45
CA THR A 152 -17.38 6.49 25.53
C THR A 152 -18.44 5.97 24.57
N GLY A 153 -18.19 4.79 23.98
CA GLY A 153 -19.17 4.17 23.08
C GLY A 153 -18.70 2.88 22.44
N ILE A 154 -19.62 2.18 21.80
CA ILE A 154 -19.32 0.96 21.05
C ILE A 154 -18.77 1.35 19.67
N LEU A 155 -17.65 0.75 19.27
CA LEU A 155 -17.06 0.96 17.95
C LEU A 155 -17.89 0.24 16.88
N VAL A 156 -18.55 1.01 16.02
CA VAL A 156 -19.40 0.47 14.94
C VAL A 156 -18.62 0.30 13.65
N GLN A 157 -17.85 1.31 13.26
CA GLN A 157 -17.06 1.28 12.03
C GLN A 157 -15.63 1.75 12.27
N GLU A 158 -14.68 0.90 11.87
CA GLU A 158 -13.27 1.27 11.80
C GLU A 158 -12.90 1.72 10.37
N PHE A 159 -12.52 2.99 10.22
CA PHE A 159 -11.90 3.50 9.01
C PHE A 159 -10.40 3.67 9.19
N LYS A 160 -9.72 4.03 8.10
CA LYS A 160 -8.26 4.24 8.11
C LYS A 160 -7.82 5.27 9.14
N HIS A 161 -8.46 6.43 9.21
CA HIS A 161 -8.04 7.54 10.08
C HIS A 161 -9.06 7.90 11.17
N VAL A 162 -10.24 7.29 11.17
CA VAL A 162 -11.33 7.63 12.08
C VAL A 162 -11.99 6.38 12.65
N PHE A 163 -12.50 6.51 13.86
CA PHE A 163 -13.41 5.58 14.50
C PHE A 163 -14.80 6.19 14.55
N LYS A 164 -15.81 5.43 14.13
CA LYS A 164 -17.20 5.81 14.37
C LYS A 164 -17.76 5.01 15.53
N ILE A 165 -18.11 5.70 16.60
CA ILE A 165 -18.65 5.11 17.81
C ILE A 165 -20.10 5.52 18.01
N ILE A 166 -20.90 4.60 18.55
CA ILE A 166 -22.24 4.90 19.03
C ILE A 166 -22.17 5.14 20.54
N THR A 167 -22.64 6.30 20.97
CA THR A 167 -22.73 6.68 22.39
C THR A 167 -24.04 6.16 23.00
N LYS A 168 -24.14 6.14 24.33
CA LYS A 168 -25.38 5.79 25.03
C LYS A 168 -26.55 6.75 24.75
N GLU A 169 -26.27 7.93 24.20
CA GLU A 169 -27.26 8.93 23.78
C GLU A 169 -27.83 8.64 22.37
N ASP A 170 -27.62 7.43 21.82
CA ASP A 170 -28.00 7.05 20.44
C ASP A 170 -27.41 7.97 19.36
N ARG A 171 -26.28 8.61 19.67
CA ARG A 171 -25.55 9.51 18.76
C ARG A 171 -24.28 8.88 18.24
N LEU A 172 -24.17 8.82 16.92
CA LEU A 172 -22.96 8.38 16.22
C LEU A 172 -21.92 9.51 16.21
N LYS A 173 -20.81 9.31 16.91
CA LYS A 173 -19.67 10.25 16.92
C LYS A 173 -18.53 9.71 16.06
N VAL A 174 -17.88 10.61 15.31
CA VAL A 174 -16.71 10.29 14.48
C VAL A 174 -15.48 10.89 15.13
N ILE A 175 -14.57 10.04 15.61
CA ILE A 175 -13.38 10.46 16.33
C ILE A 175 -12.13 10.18 15.49
N PRO A 176 -11.25 11.18 15.28
CA PRO A 176 -9.98 10.96 14.59
C PRO A 176 -9.02 10.12 15.45
N LYS A 177 -8.36 9.16 14.80
CA LYS A 177 -7.33 8.32 15.44
C LYS A 177 -6.05 9.10 15.72
N ARG A 178 -5.71 10.05 14.86
CA ARG A 178 -4.49 10.84 14.98
C ARG A 178 -4.48 11.64 16.28
N ASN A 179 -3.38 11.55 17.03
CA ASN A 179 -3.18 12.24 18.30
C ASN A 179 -4.30 11.98 19.33
N SER A 180 -4.83 10.75 19.32
CA SER A 180 -5.84 10.29 20.27
C SER A 180 -5.40 8.96 20.88
N VAL A 181 -5.70 8.77 22.16
CA VAL A 181 -5.49 7.55 22.92
C VAL A 181 -6.84 7.01 23.34
N PHE A 182 -7.10 5.75 22.98
CA PHE A 182 -8.34 5.06 23.28
C PHE A 182 -8.05 3.99 24.33
N ALA A 183 -8.84 3.95 25.40
CA ALA A 183 -8.87 2.82 26.32
C ALA A 183 -9.94 1.83 25.87
N VAL A 184 -9.60 0.55 25.94
CA VAL A 184 -10.50 -0.57 25.72
C VAL A 184 -10.50 -1.42 26.97
N GLU A 185 -11.68 -1.62 27.54
CA GLU A 185 -11.85 -2.40 28.77
C GLU A 185 -12.33 -3.81 28.43
N ILE A 186 -11.63 -4.82 28.94
CA ILE A 186 -11.90 -6.23 28.65
C ILE A 186 -11.70 -7.04 29.93
N ASN A 187 -12.80 -7.46 30.56
CA ASN A 187 -12.78 -8.36 31.71
C ASN A 187 -11.82 -7.94 32.85
N GLY A 188 -11.79 -6.64 33.17
CA GLY A 188 -10.91 -6.06 34.19
C GLY A 188 -9.52 -5.62 33.69
N PHE A 189 -9.16 -5.93 32.43
CA PHE A 189 -7.96 -5.39 31.79
C PHE A 189 -8.27 -4.13 31.02
N VAL A 190 -7.46 -3.09 31.23
CA VAL A 190 -7.54 -1.83 30.47
C VAL A 190 -6.36 -1.79 29.50
N SER A 191 -6.67 -1.84 28.21
CA SER A 191 -5.68 -1.75 27.13
C SER A 191 -5.73 -0.38 26.48
N TYR A 192 -4.57 0.27 26.36
CA TYR A 192 -4.45 1.57 25.71
C TYR A 192 -4.01 1.41 24.25
N ILE A 193 -4.80 1.96 23.33
CA ILE A 193 -4.56 1.99 21.90
C ILE A 193 -4.17 3.41 21.50
N TYR A 194 -2.95 3.56 21.01
CA TYR A 194 -2.45 4.80 20.44
C TYR A 194 -2.90 4.95 18.99
N GLY A 195 -3.89 5.80 18.74
CA GLY A 195 -4.53 5.93 17.44
C GLY A 195 -3.58 6.39 16.33
N SER A 196 -2.55 7.18 16.64
CA SER A 196 -1.54 7.62 15.66
C SER A 196 -0.78 6.48 14.98
N LYS A 197 -0.65 5.32 15.64
CA LYS A 197 -0.03 4.11 15.04
C LYS A 197 -1.06 3.13 14.49
N PHE A 198 -2.34 3.42 14.71
CA PHE A 198 -3.48 2.58 14.35
C PHE A 198 -4.22 3.10 13.11
N GLU A 199 -3.54 3.89 12.28
CA GLU A 199 -4.09 4.50 11.05
C GLU A 199 -4.18 3.52 9.86
N GLN A 200 -4.72 2.33 10.11
CA GLN A 200 -4.96 1.31 9.11
C GLN A 200 -6.42 0.84 9.21
N ARG A 201 -6.94 0.29 8.12
CA ARG A 201 -8.23 -0.41 8.17
C ARG A 201 -8.03 -1.75 8.88
N ALA A 202 -9.06 -2.26 9.55
CA ALA A 202 -9.01 -3.55 10.23
C ALA A 202 -8.48 -4.67 9.33
N SER A 203 -8.98 -4.75 8.08
CA SER A 203 -8.53 -5.75 7.10
C SER A 203 -7.05 -5.63 6.73
N GLU A 204 -6.51 -4.41 6.68
CA GLU A 204 -5.10 -4.18 6.37
C GLU A 204 -4.21 -4.47 7.58
N ARG A 205 -4.72 -4.22 8.78
CA ARG A 205 -4.03 -4.42 10.05
C ARG A 205 -3.63 -5.87 10.26
N SER A 206 -4.53 -6.81 10.02
CA SER A 206 -4.27 -8.24 10.25
C SER A 206 -3.24 -8.81 9.26
N ALA A 207 -3.21 -8.29 8.03
CA ALA A 207 -2.31 -8.77 6.97
C ALA A 207 -0.91 -8.12 7.03
N LYS A 208 -0.80 -6.89 7.53
CA LYS A 208 0.45 -6.12 7.46
C LYS A 208 1.28 -6.29 8.73
N LYS A 209 2.60 -6.50 8.55
CA LYS A 209 3.55 -6.49 9.68
C LYS A 209 3.69 -5.06 10.22
N PHE A 210 3.39 -4.87 11.49
CA PHE A 210 3.66 -3.61 12.18
C PHE A 210 5.16 -3.39 12.32
N LYS A 211 5.60 -2.18 11.97
CA LYS A 211 6.98 -1.74 12.15
C LYS A 211 7.01 -0.70 13.25
N VAL A 212 7.98 -0.78 14.14
CA VAL A 212 8.25 0.25 15.14
C VAL A 212 8.66 1.53 14.39
N LYS A 213 7.92 2.63 14.61
CA LYS A 213 8.16 3.91 13.94
C LYS A 213 7.98 5.05 14.92
N GLY A 214 9.07 5.64 15.41
CA GLY A 214 9.07 6.83 16.25
C GLY A 214 8.33 6.67 17.59
N THR A 215 8.60 7.59 18.51
CA THR A 215 7.85 7.74 19.76
C THR A 215 6.51 8.44 19.49
N ILE A 216 5.61 8.40 20.46
CA ILE A 216 4.33 9.09 20.42
C ILE A 216 4.41 10.19 21.46
N ASP A 217 4.29 11.44 21.00
CA ASP A 217 4.11 12.59 21.87
C ASP A 217 2.61 12.83 22.05
N LEU A 218 2.18 13.05 23.29
CA LEU A 218 0.76 13.10 23.69
C LEU A 218 0.35 14.49 24.11
#